data_AF-M6ZQ38-F1
#
_entry.id   AF-M6ZQ38-F1
#
_cell.length_a   1.000
_cell.length_b   1.000
_cell.length_c   1.000
_cell.angle_alpha   90.00
_cell.angle_beta   90.00
_cell.angle_gamma   90.00
#
_symmetry.space_group_name_H-M   'P 1'
#
loop_
_entity.id
_entity.type
_entity.pdbx_description
1 polymer ?
#
loop_
_entity_poly.entity_id
_entity_poly.type
_entity_poly.pdbx_seq_one_letter_code
_entity_poly.pdbx_strand_id
1 'polypeptide(L)'
;MSKPLIVQSDRTMLLEVDNPEFEACQSVVSKFAELEKSPEYLHTYRISPLSLWNAASIKMSADEIVECLEKFSRYSVPKNIVNEIREQISRYGKVKLVKEESGELAILSNEKGFLQEIGNHRAVQPFIESTFPDKIYIKKEYRGHIKQALIKIGFPVEDLAGYDEGNKYGFNLRPTSISGKKFGMRDYQRACVEVFHAGGGNEGGSGVVVLPCGAGKTIVGIGVMQIVGAETLILVTNTLSIRQWRNEILDKTDIPPEDIGEYSGEVKEIRPITIATYNILTHRKKKGGDFTHFHLFGANNWGLIVYDEVHLLLPLCLE
;
A
#
# COMPACT_ATOMS: atom_id res chain seq x y z
N MET A 1 -20.24 -32.68 9.24
CA MET A 1 -19.21 -32.55 8.19
C MET A 1 -17.92 -32.13 8.85
N SER A 2 -16.79 -32.53 8.26
CA SER A 2 -15.47 -32.12 8.73
C SER A 2 -15.26 -30.62 8.48
N LYS A 3 -14.66 -29.90 9.41
CA LYS A 3 -14.35 -28.48 9.22
C LYS A 3 -13.21 -28.29 8.18
N PRO A 4 -13.16 -27.15 7.47
CA PRO A 4 -12.33 -26.99 6.26
C PRO A 4 -10.85 -26.71 6.53
N LEU A 5 -10.47 -26.29 7.75
CA LEU A 5 -9.16 -25.73 8.03
C LEU A 5 -8.32 -26.65 8.93
N ILE A 6 -7.02 -26.72 8.69
CA ILE A 6 -6.04 -27.33 9.58
C ILE A 6 -4.98 -26.27 9.91
N VAL A 7 -4.78 -25.99 11.19
CA VAL A 7 -3.77 -25.05 11.68
C VAL A 7 -2.59 -25.81 12.27
N GLN A 8 -1.39 -25.55 11.75
CA GLN A 8 -0.16 -26.20 12.17
C GLN A 8 0.64 -25.31 13.13
N SER A 9 1.52 -25.93 13.94
CA SER A 9 2.33 -25.22 14.94
C SER A 9 3.42 -24.32 14.33
N ASP A 10 3.74 -24.51 13.06
CA ASP A 10 4.72 -23.74 12.27
C ASP A 10 4.10 -22.55 11.52
N ARG A 11 2.87 -22.16 11.91
CA ARG A 11 2.06 -21.07 11.32
C ARG A 11 1.44 -21.39 9.95
N THR A 12 1.62 -22.61 9.44
CA THR A 12 1.00 -23.05 8.20
C THR A 12 -0.48 -23.39 8.42
N MET A 13 -1.32 -22.99 7.48
CA MET A 13 -2.76 -23.24 7.47
C MET A 13 -3.16 -23.90 6.16
N LEU A 14 -3.84 -25.04 6.25
CA LEU A 14 -4.29 -25.82 5.10
C LEU A 14 -5.81 -25.74 5.01
N LEU A 15 -6.31 -25.19 3.89
CA LEU A 15 -7.74 -24.95 3.66
C LEU A 15 -8.24 -25.82 2.50
N GLU A 16 -9.16 -26.74 2.78
CA GLU A 16 -9.74 -27.65 1.79
C GLU A 16 -10.79 -26.95 0.92
N VAL A 17 -10.63 -27.03 -0.40
CA VAL A 17 -11.47 -26.31 -1.39
C VAL A 17 -12.85 -26.95 -1.54
N ASP A 18 -12.94 -28.29 -1.53
CA ASP A 18 -14.21 -29.02 -1.73
C ASP A 18 -15.16 -28.97 -0.51
N ASN A 19 -14.76 -28.28 0.56
CA ASN A 19 -15.56 -28.18 1.76
C ASN A 19 -16.69 -27.13 1.61
N PRO A 20 -17.94 -27.40 2.03
CA PRO A 20 -19.03 -26.43 1.93
C PRO A 20 -18.78 -25.09 2.67
N GLU A 21 -17.92 -25.09 3.69
CA GLU A 21 -17.54 -23.87 4.43
C GLU A 21 -16.30 -23.18 3.85
N PHE A 22 -15.77 -23.61 2.70
CA PHE A 22 -14.55 -23.08 2.09
C PHE A 22 -14.61 -21.56 1.89
N GLU A 23 -15.61 -21.05 1.18
CA GLU A 23 -15.71 -19.61 0.88
C GLU A 23 -15.83 -18.77 2.16
N ALA A 24 -16.63 -19.25 3.11
CA ALA A 24 -16.80 -18.60 4.40
C ALA A 24 -15.48 -18.54 5.17
N CYS A 25 -14.75 -19.66 5.25
CA CYS A 25 -13.44 -19.72 5.90
C CYS A 25 -12.41 -18.85 5.17
N GLN A 26 -12.34 -18.93 3.84
CA GLN A 26 -11.40 -18.19 3.01
C GLN A 26 -11.56 -16.69 3.18
N SER A 27 -12.80 -16.20 3.22
CA SER A 27 -13.12 -14.77 3.37
C SER A 27 -12.60 -14.15 4.67
N VAL A 28 -12.43 -14.96 5.72
CA VAL A 28 -11.92 -14.51 7.02
C VAL A 28 -10.43 -14.76 7.14
N VAL A 29 -9.94 -15.94 6.73
CA VAL A 29 -8.51 -16.30 6.75
C VAL A 29 -7.66 -15.31 5.96
N SER A 30 -8.15 -14.87 4.79
CA SER A 30 -7.43 -13.91 3.94
C SER A 30 -7.18 -12.54 4.58
N LYS A 31 -7.88 -12.22 5.68
CA LYS A 31 -7.71 -10.97 6.42
C LYS A 31 -6.49 -10.96 7.35
N PHE A 32 -6.04 -12.13 7.80
CA PHE A 32 -4.99 -12.25 8.81
C PHE A 32 -3.90 -13.28 8.47
N ALA A 33 -3.92 -13.86 7.27
CA ALA A 33 -2.93 -14.79 6.77
C ALA A 33 -2.63 -14.55 5.27
N GLU A 34 -1.40 -14.83 4.87
CA GLU A 34 -0.94 -14.69 3.48
C GLU A 34 -1.15 -15.99 2.71
N LEU A 35 -1.64 -15.91 1.47
CA LEU A 35 -1.76 -17.06 0.58
C LEU A 35 -0.37 -17.44 0.03
N GLU A 36 0.11 -18.64 0.32
CA GLU A 36 1.37 -19.16 -0.24
C GLU A 36 1.13 -19.93 -1.54
N LYS A 37 0.10 -20.77 -1.57
CA LYS A 37 -0.21 -21.67 -2.71
C LYS A 37 -1.72 -21.90 -2.82
N SER A 38 -2.24 -21.96 -4.04
CA SER A 38 -3.65 -22.25 -4.32
C SER A 38 -3.84 -23.31 -5.42
N PRO A 39 -3.39 -24.57 -5.21
CA PRO A 39 -3.74 -25.68 -6.08
C PRO A 39 -5.22 -26.08 -5.93
N GLU A 40 -5.73 -26.88 -6.87
CA GLU A 40 -7.15 -27.21 -7.07
C GLU A 40 -7.90 -27.66 -5.80
N TYR A 41 -7.27 -28.49 -4.95
CA TYR A 41 -7.96 -29.14 -3.82
C TYR A 41 -7.64 -28.52 -2.44
N LEU A 42 -6.52 -27.80 -2.32
CA LEU A 42 -6.01 -27.38 -1.00
C LEU A 42 -5.23 -26.07 -1.08
N HIS A 43 -5.74 -25.01 -0.48
CA HIS A 43 -5.00 -23.75 -0.36
C HIS A 43 -4.09 -23.77 0.87
N THR A 44 -2.86 -23.26 0.71
CA THR A 44 -1.90 -23.09 1.81
C THR A 44 -1.78 -21.61 2.13
N TYR A 45 -2.07 -21.28 3.39
CA TYR A 45 -1.89 -19.95 3.97
C TYR A 45 -0.81 -19.98 5.05
N ARG A 46 -0.20 -18.84 5.34
CA ARG A 46 0.75 -18.68 6.45
C ARG A 46 0.39 -17.46 7.29
N ILE A 47 0.40 -17.64 8.61
CA ILE A 47 0.33 -16.52 9.55
C ILE A 47 1.73 -15.91 9.68
N SER A 48 1.83 -14.61 9.40
CA SER A 48 3.03 -13.79 9.58
C SER A 48 2.75 -12.63 10.56
N PRO A 49 3.75 -12.08 11.26
CA PRO A 49 3.56 -10.85 12.04
C PRO A 49 2.92 -9.72 11.22
N LEU A 50 3.37 -9.55 9.97
CA LEU A 50 2.84 -8.54 9.06
C LEU A 50 1.36 -8.76 8.75
N SER A 51 0.95 -10.00 8.45
CA SER A 51 -0.46 -10.34 8.18
C SER A 51 -1.37 -10.07 9.38
N LEU A 52 -0.88 -10.31 10.61
CA LEU A 52 -1.61 -10.00 11.84
C LEU A 52 -1.70 -8.49 12.08
N TRP A 53 -0.63 -7.74 11.83
CA TRP A 53 -0.66 -6.27 11.94
C TRP A 53 -1.58 -5.63 10.90
N ASN A 54 -1.66 -6.20 9.69
CA ASN A 54 -2.64 -5.81 8.68
C ASN A 54 -4.08 -6.13 9.13
N ALA A 55 -4.30 -7.23 9.84
CA ALA A 55 -5.61 -7.53 10.43
C ALA A 55 -5.96 -6.51 11.54
N ALA A 56 -4.98 -6.17 12.38
CA ALA A 56 -5.15 -5.17 13.44
C ALA A 56 -5.46 -3.77 12.89
N SER A 57 -4.87 -3.37 11.76
CA SER A 57 -5.14 -2.07 11.13
C SER A 57 -6.58 -1.93 10.64
N ILE A 58 -7.22 -3.04 10.27
CA ILE A 58 -8.66 -3.09 9.97
C ILE A 58 -9.53 -3.39 11.20
N LYS A 59 -8.97 -3.17 12.41
CA LYS A 59 -9.63 -3.32 13.72
C LYS A 59 -10.05 -4.76 14.07
N MET A 60 -9.44 -5.76 13.45
CA MET A 60 -9.65 -7.15 13.83
C MET A 60 -8.88 -7.46 15.12
N SER A 61 -9.59 -7.92 16.15
CA SER A 61 -9.02 -8.25 17.45
C SER A 61 -8.40 -9.66 17.47
N ALA A 62 -7.50 -9.89 18.43
CA ALA A 62 -6.88 -11.20 18.61
C ALA A 62 -7.92 -12.29 18.93
N ASP A 63 -8.93 -11.95 19.72
CA ASP A 63 -9.97 -12.91 20.11
C ASP A 63 -10.89 -13.26 18.93
N GLU A 64 -11.25 -12.29 18.07
CA GLU A 64 -11.98 -12.58 16.82
C GLU A 64 -11.19 -13.52 15.89
N ILE A 65 -9.87 -13.33 15.77
CA ILE A 65 -9.01 -14.23 14.97
C ILE A 65 -9.00 -15.63 15.59
N VAL A 66 -8.81 -15.74 16.90
CA VAL A 66 -8.76 -17.03 17.60
C VAL A 66 -10.10 -17.76 17.51
N GLU A 67 -11.22 -17.07 17.74
CA GLU A 67 -12.57 -17.62 17.59
C GLU A 67 -12.82 -18.12 16.16
N CYS A 68 -12.37 -17.38 15.15
CA CYS A 68 -12.45 -17.81 13.75
C CYS A 68 -11.66 -19.10 13.51
N LEU A 69 -10.43 -19.19 14.01
CA LEU A 69 -9.60 -20.39 13.88
C LEU A 69 -10.26 -21.58 14.60
N GLU A 70 -10.78 -21.39 15.81
CA GLU A 70 -11.48 -22.45 16.55
C GLU A 70 -12.78 -22.89 15.85
N LYS A 71 -13.49 -21.95 15.23
CA LYS A 71 -14.70 -22.23 14.45
C LYS A 71 -14.41 -23.12 13.25
N PHE A 72 -13.41 -22.79 12.43
CA PHE A 72 -13.16 -23.50 11.17
C PHE A 72 -12.09 -24.60 11.25
N SER A 73 -11.30 -24.67 12.32
CA SER A 73 -10.24 -25.67 12.44
C SER A 73 -10.80 -27.04 12.81
N ARG A 74 -10.41 -28.06 12.03
CA ARG A 74 -10.72 -29.48 12.24
C ARG A 74 -10.13 -30.00 13.55
N TYR A 75 -8.97 -29.50 13.93
CA TYR A 75 -8.26 -29.85 15.16
C TYR A 75 -8.14 -28.63 16.07
N SER A 76 -7.85 -28.85 17.35
CA SER A 76 -7.58 -27.74 18.28
C SER A 76 -6.41 -26.89 17.78
N VAL A 77 -6.59 -25.57 17.80
CA VAL A 77 -5.54 -24.62 17.42
C VAL A 77 -4.35 -24.74 18.38
N PRO A 78 -3.11 -24.88 17.90
CA PRO A 78 -1.95 -24.97 18.77
C PRO A 78 -1.80 -23.73 19.69
N LYS A 79 -1.53 -23.95 20.98
CA LYS A 79 -1.44 -22.87 21.99
C LYS A 79 -0.37 -21.82 21.66
N ASN A 80 0.74 -22.23 21.05
CA ASN A 80 1.79 -21.31 20.63
C ASN A 80 1.28 -20.32 19.56
N ILE A 81 0.41 -20.76 18.65
CA ILE A 81 -0.20 -19.90 17.64
C ILE A 81 -1.15 -18.90 18.29
N VAL A 82 -1.99 -19.34 19.23
CA VAL A 82 -2.89 -18.44 19.98
C VAL A 82 -2.11 -17.37 20.74
N ASN A 83 -1.04 -17.77 21.44
CA ASN A 83 -0.19 -16.83 22.17
C ASN A 83 0.50 -15.84 21.23
N GLU A 84 1.00 -16.31 20.10
CA GLU A 84 1.66 -15.48 19.10
C GLU A 84 0.68 -14.47 18.48
N ILE A 85 -0.53 -14.88 18.12
CA ILE A 85 -1.58 -13.97 17.61
C ILE A 85 -1.83 -12.85 18.61
N ARG A 86 -2.05 -13.19 19.88
CA ARG A 86 -2.29 -12.21 20.94
C ARG A 86 -1.11 -11.26 21.12
N GLU A 87 0.11 -11.79 21.13
CA GLU A 87 1.31 -10.97 21.25
C GLU A 87 1.43 -10.00 20.08
N GLN A 88 1.35 -10.48 18.83
CA GLN A 88 1.54 -9.65 17.65
C GLN A 88 0.46 -8.59 17.49
N ILE A 89 -0.82 -8.94 17.72
CA ILE A 89 -1.92 -7.97 17.70
C ILE A 89 -1.73 -6.92 18.79
N SER A 90 -1.30 -7.31 20.00
CA SER A 90 -1.05 -6.36 21.09
C SER A 90 0.03 -5.33 20.80
N ARG A 91 0.96 -5.61 19.86
CA ARG A 91 2.02 -4.68 19.47
C ARG A 91 1.52 -3.56 18.57
N TYR A 92 0.43 -3.77 17.83
CA TYR A 92 -0.12 -2.78 16.91
C TYR A 92 -0.64 -1.54 17.65
N GLY A 93 -0.46 -0.34 17.07
CA GLY A 93 -0.90 0.93 17.65
C GLY A 93 -0.07 1.47 18.83
N LYS A 94 0.92 0.70 19.32
CA LYS A 94 1.84 1.13 20.39
C LYS A 94 2.95 2.04 19.91
N VAL A 95 3.31 1.95 18.64
CA VAL A 95 4.31 2.82 18.00
C VAL A 95 3.60 3.59 16.90
N LYS A 96 3.68 4.92 16.96
CA LYS A 96 3.01 5.82 16.03
C LYS A 96 4.03 6.72 15.38
N LEU A 97 3.94 6.86 14.06
CA LEU A 97 4.69 7.88 13.33
C LEU A 97 3.76 9.06 13.07
N VAL A 98 4.13 10.24 13.57
CA VAL A 98 3.33 11.46 13.43
C VAL A 98 4.13 12.55 12.75
N LYS A 99 3.42 13.52 12.18
CA LYS A 99 3.98 14.79 11.72
C LYS A 99 3.62 15.85 12.77
N GLU A 100 4.61 16.47 13.39
CA GLU A 100 4.38 17.55 14.35
C GLU A 100 4.00 18.85 13.65
N GLU A 101 3.53 19.85 14.40
CA GLU A 101 3.17 21.17 13.87
C GLU A 101 4.35 21.90 13.21
N SER A 102 5.58 21.60 13.64
CA SER A 102 6.82 22.06 12.99
C SER A 102 7.03 21.44 11.60
N GLY A 103 6.25 20.43 11.25
CA GLY A 103 6.36 19.62 10.04
C GLY A 103 7.37 18.48 10.16
N GLU A 104 8.09 18.34 11.27
CA GLU A 104 9.03 17.25 11.55
C GLU A 104 8.31 15.92 11.77
N LEU A 105 8.98 14.81 11.45
CA LEU A 105 8.43 13.48 11.67
C LEU A 105 8.97 12.90 12.98
N ALA A 106 8.06 12.40 13.82
CA ALA A 106 8.39 11.84 15.12
C ALA A 106 7.74 10.47 15.34
N ILE A 107 8.50 9.53 15.90
CA ILE A 107 7.99 8.28 16.43
C ILE A 107 7.61 8.50 17.89
N LEU A 108 6.36 8.19 18.23
CA LEU A 108 5.80 8.23 19.57
C LEU A 108 5.46 6.81 20.03
N SER A 109 5.56 6.58 21.34
CA SER A 109 5.04 5.36 21.95
C SER A 109 4.56 5.65 23.37
N ASN A 110 3.48 5.01 23.77
CA ASN A 110 2.99 5.02 25.14
C ASN A 110 3.65 3.96 26.04
N GLU A 111 4.49 3.09 25.48
CA GLU A 111 5.22 2.05 26.21
C GLU A 111 6.60 2.54 26.65
N LYS A 112 6.84 2.53 27.96
CA LYS A 112 8.02 3.15 28.60
C LYS A 112 9.38 2.54 28.21
N GLY A 113 9.43 1.48 27.41
CA GLY A 113 10.67 0.87 26.90
C GLY A 113 10.83 0.86 25.38
N PHE A 114 9.75 1.09 24.62
CA PHE A 114 9.76 0.88 23.17
C PHE A 114 10.65 1.90 22.46
N LEU A 115 10.58 3.17 22.83
CA LEU A 115 11.43 4.21 22.24
C LEU A 115 12.91 3.99 22.54
N GLN A 116 13.24 3.52 23.75
CA GLN A 116 14.62 3.21 24.10
C GLN A 116 15.15 2.03 23.29
N GLU A 117 14.35 0.97 23.11
CA GLU A 117 14.73 -0.19 22.32
C GLU A 117 14.90 0.18 20.83
N ILE A 118 13.93 0.91 20.26
CA ILE A 118 13.96 1.40 18.89
C ILE A 118 15.18 2.30 18.66
N GLY A 119 15.41 3.29 19.53
CA GLY A 119 16.50 4.26 19.41
C GLY A 119 17.89 3.63 19.48
N ASN A 120 18.04 2.52 20.20
CA ASN A 120 19.30 1.79 20.32
C ASN A 120 19.50 0.73 19.23
N HIS A 121 18.47 0.43 18.44
CA HIS A 121 18.56 -0.63 17.44
C HIS A 121 19.37 -0.17 16.21
N ARG A 122 20.44 -0.91 15.88
CA ARG A 122 21.38 -0.57 14.78
C ARG A 122 20.70 -0.37 13.42
N ALA A 123 19.63 -1.12 13.15
CA ALA A 123 18.89 -1.00 11.88
C ALA A 123 18.09 0.32 11.74
N VAL A 124 17.83 1.01 12.84
CA VAL A 124 16.98 2.22 12.90
C VAL A 124 17.84 3.48 13.01
N GLN A 125 18.98 3.42 13.70
CA GLN A 125 19.90 4.54 13.93
C GLN A 125 20.25 5.40 12.71
N PRO A 126 20.48 4.85 11.49
CA PRO A 126 20.81 5.67 10.32
C PRO A 126 19.73 6.71 9.96
N PHE A 127 18.47 6.43 10.31
CA PHE A 127 17.29 7.22 9.97
C PHE A 127 16.86 8.18 11.08
N ILE A 128 17.45 8.04 12.28
CA ILE A 128 17.18 8.91 13.42
C ILE A 128 17.90 10.24 13.24
N GLU A 129 17.21 11.33 13.57
CA GLU A 129 17.78 12.67 13.68
C GLU A 129 18.13 12.99 15.14
N SER A 130 17.20 12.78 16.07
CA SER A 130 17.44 12.95 17.50
C SER A 130 16.48 12.09 18.33
N THR A 131 16.90 11.74 19.55
CA THR A 131 16.14 10.87 20.46
C THR A 131 15.85 11.60 21.76
N PHE A 132 14.58 11.56 22.19
CA PHE A 132 14.09 12.10 23.45
C PHE A 132 13.39 10.98 24.25
N PRO A 133 13.13 11.18 25.56
CA PRO A 133 12.48 10.16 26.39
C PRO A 133 11.07 9.76 25.91
N ASP A 134 10.35 10.69 25.29
CA ASP A 134 8.94 10.58 24.88
C ASP A 134 8.73 10.52 23.35
N LYS A 135 9.78 10.79 22.57
CA LYS A 135 9.72 10.78 21.10
C LYS A 135 11.08 10.54 20.43
N ILE A 136 11.08 10.09 19.19
CA ILE A 136 12.28 10.00 18.34
C ILE A 136 12.02 10.77 17.04
N TYR A 137 12.79 11.80 16.75
CA TYR A 137 12.72 12.46 15.45
C TYR A 137 13.46 11.66 14.39
N ILE A 138 12.87 11.60 13.21
CA ILE A 138 13.41 10.89 12.06
C ILE A 138 13.63 11.84 10.89
N LYS A 139 14.61 11.50 10.07
CA LYS A 139 14.85 12.17 8.79
C LYS A 139 13.70 11.86 7.83
N LYS A 140 13.08 12.90 7.27
CA LYS A 140 11.86 12.79 6.46
C LYS A 140 12.05 11.91 5.22
N GLU A 141 13.22 11.97 4.60
CA GLU A 141 13.58 11.24 3.38
C GLU A 141 13.57 9.72 3.60
N TYR A 142 13.70 9.28 4.85
CA TYR A 142 13.78 7.88 5.22
C TYR A 142 12.49 7.33 5.83
N ARG A 143 11.35 8.04 5.75
CA ARG A 143 10.04 7.58 6.25
C ARG A 143 9.67 6.15 5.80
N GLY A 144 9.93 5.79 4.54
CA GLY A 144 9.71 4.42 4.06
C GLY A 144 10.67 3.39 4.70
N HIS A 145 11.95 3.74 4.75
CA HIS A 145 13.02 2.88 5.26
C HIS A 145 12.87 2.61 6.75
N ILE A 146 12.53 3.62 7.55
CA ILE A 146 12.29 3.46 8.98
C ILE A 146 11.10 2.55 9.25
N LYS A 147 10.00 2.64 8.47
CA LYS A 147 8.85 1.73 8.60
C LYS A 147 9.26 0.29 8.34
N GLN A 148 10.03 0.05 7.27
CA GLN A 148 10.55 -1.28 6.99
C GLN A 148 11.48 -1.80 8.09
N ALA A 149 12.37 -0.95 8.61
CA ALA A 149 13.28 -1.30 9.69
C ALA A 149 12.49 -1.68 10.96
N LEU A 150 11.51 -0.87 11.35
CA LEU A 150 10.64 -1.08 12.50
C LEU A 150 9.84 -2.40 12.40
N ILE A 151 9.25 -2.68 11.22
CA ILE A 151 8.59 -3.97 10.92
C ILE A 151 9.54 -5.14 11.12
N LYS A 152 10.77 -5.06 10.58
CA LYS A 152 11.78 -6.13 10.70
C LYS A 152 12.21 -6.40 12.14
N ILE A 153 12.18 -5.38 13.00
CA ILE A 153 12.57 -5.50 14.41
C ILE A 153 11.38 -5.77 15.34
N GLY A 154 10.17 -6.01 14.80
CA GLY A 154 9.01 -6.39 15.59
C GLY A 154 8.23 -5.22 16.21
N PHE A 155 8.41 -4.01 15.68
CA PHE A 155 7.70 -2.79 16.11
C PHE A 155 6.83 -2.28 14.95
N PRO A 156 5.60 -2.78 14.76
CA PRO A 156 4.71 -2.24 13.75
C PRO A 156 4.41 -0.78 14.05
N VAL A 157 4.69 0.08 13.09
CA VAL A 157 4.42 1.52 13.22
C VAL A 157 3.12 1.86 12.52
N GLU A 158 2.20 2.46 13.27
CA GLU A 158 0.99 3.08 12.76
C GLU A 158 1.37 4.45 12.20
N ASP A 159 1.18 4.65 10.90
CA ASP A 159 1.63 5.85 10.19
C ASP A 159 0.51 6.89 10.12
N LEU A 160 0.56 7.85 11.04
CA LEU A 160 -0.42 8.93 11.21
C LEU A 160 0.12 10.29 10.75
N ALA A 161 1.30 10.32 10.13
CA ALA A 161 1.92 11.54 9.65
C ALA A 161 1.17 12.18 8.47
N GLY A 162 0.18 11.48 7.89
CA GLY A 162 -0.55 11.90 6.71
C GLY A 162 0.34 11.96 5.47
N TYR A 163 -0.18 12.56 4.40
CA TYR A 163 0.58 12.87 3.19
C TYR A 163 0.79 14.39 3.11
N ASP A 164 1.88 14.80 2.48
CA ASP A 164 2.04 16.21 2.14
C ASP A 164 0.96 16.59 1.13
N GLU A 165 0.27 17.71 1.36
CA GLU A 165 -0.66 18.24 0.38
C GLU A 165 0.12 18.64 -0.87
N GLY A 166 -0.12 17.91 -1.96
CA GLY A 166 0.42 18.26 -3.27
C GLY A 166 -0.19 19.53 -3.83
N ASN A 167 0.38 20.01 -4.93
CA ASN A 167 -0.22 21.09 -5.71
C ASN A 167 -1.63 20.70 -6.15
N LYS A 168 -2.62 21.54 -5.86
CA LYS A 168 -4.02 21.27 -6.21
C LYS A 168 -4.20 21.30 -7.73
N TYR A 169 -4.90 20.30 -8.25
CA TYR A 169 -5.25 20.19 -9.66
C TYR A 169 -6.62 19.52 -9.80
N GLY A 170 -7.66 20.34 -9.98
CA GLY A 170 -9.04 19.87 -10.10
C GLY A 170 -9.44 19.65 -11.56
N PHE A 171 -10.18 18.58 -11.82
CA PHE A 171 -10.76 18.27 -13.12
C PHE A 171 -12.06 17.47 -12.95
N ASN A 172 -12.83 17.31 -14.03
CA ASN A 172 -14.08 16.57 -14.05
C ASN A 172 -14.02 15.39 -15.03
N LEU A 173 -14.77 14.33 -14.69
CA LEU A 173 -15.09 13.26 -15.63
C LEU A 173 -16.17 13.73 -16.61
N ARG A 174 -16.00 13.41 -17.89
CA ARG A 174 -16.99 13.69 -18.92
C ARG A 174 -18.15 12.71 -18.83
N PRO A 175 -19.42 13.12 -18.92
CA PRO A 175 -20.56 12.20 -18.98
C PRO A 175 -20.59 11.39 -20.29
N THR A 176 -19.92 11.88 -21.33
CA THR A 176 -19.76 11.22 -22.63
C THR A 176 -18.32 11.41 -23.07
N SER A 177 -17.68 10.31 -23.45
CA SER A 177 -16.30 10.32 -23.89
C SER A 177 -16.14 11.14 -25.18
N ILE A 178 -14.93 11.60 -25.48
CA ILE A 178 -14.63 12.25 -26.77
C ILE A 178 -14.95 11.31 -27.94
N SER A 179 -14.75 10.01 -27.74
CA SER A 179 -15.15 8.95 -28.67
C SER A 179 -16.68 8.75 -28.82
N GLY A 180 -17.52 9.56 -28.16
CA GLY A 180 -18.98 9.59 -28.34
C GLY A 180 -19.76 8.54 -27.55
N LYS A 181 -19.13 7.83 -26.60
CA LYS A 181 -19.79 6.82 -25.77
C LYS A 181 -20.19 7.41 -24.43
N LYS A 182 -21.38 7.06 -23.93
CA LYS A 182 -21.75 7.41 -22.54
C LYS A 182 -20.71 6.81 -21.59
N PHE A 183 -20.18 7.65 -20.71
CA PHE A 183 -19.16 7.26 -19.74
C PHE A 183 -19.71 7.39 -18.32
N GLY A 184 -19.39 6.41 -17.50
CA GLY A 184 -19.66 6.39 -16.08
C GLY A 184 -18.88 5.25 -15.44
N MET A 185 -18.36 5.47 -14.24
CA MET A 185 -17.71 4.41 -13.47
C MET A 185 -18.72 3.32 -13.12
N ARG A 186 -18.27 2.07 -13.05
CA ARG A 186 -19.07 0.95 -12.54
C ARG A 186 -19.12 1.01 -11.01
N ASP A 187 -20.08 0.34 -10.38
CA ASP A 187 -20.25 0.36 -8.92
C ASP A 187 -18.99 -0.08 -8.17
N TYR A 188 -18.39 -1.19 -8.59
CA TYR A 188 -17.14 -1.66 -7.98
C TYR A 188 -15.97 -0.69 -8.16
N GLN A 189 -15.93 0.05 -9.29
CA GLN A 189 -14.88 1.04 -9.54
C GLN A 189 -15.03 2.23 -8.60
N ARG A 190 -16.26 2.72 -8.40
CA ARG A 190 -16.56 3.75 -7.39
C ARG A 190 -16.19 3.30 -5.99
N ALA A 191 -16.60 2.09 -5.60
CA ALA A 191 -16.28 1.54 -4.30
C ALA A 191 -14.75 1.46 -4.08
N CYS A 192 -13.97 1.06 -5.10
CA CYS A 192 -12.50 1.08 -5.00
C CYS A 192 -11.94 2.49 -4.76
N VAL A 193 -12.46 3.51 -5.45
CA VAL A 193 -12.01 4.91 -5.29
C VAL A 193 -12.37 5.43 -3.88
N GLU A 194 -13.58 5.15 -3.41
CA GLU A 194 -14.05 5.55 -2.08
C GLU A 194 -13.24 4.91 -0.95
N VAL A 195 -12.94 3.61 -1.07
CA VAL A 195 -12.10 2.88 -0.11
C VAL A 195 -10.68 3.42 -0.12
N PHE A 196 -10.12 3.74 -1.29
CA PHE A 196 -8.77 4.33 -1.38
C PHE A 196 -8.69 5.72 -0.72
N HIS A 197 -9.71 6.55 -0.94
CA HIS A 197 -9.76 7.90 -0.38
C HIS A 197 -10.05 7.88 1.14
N ALA A 198 -10.75 6.86 1.64
CA ALA A 198 -11.14 6.69 3.04
C ALA A 198 -11.72 7.98 3.68
N GLY A 199 -12.48 8.76 2.90
CA GLY A 199 -13.07 10.02 3.36
C GLY A 199 -12.08 11.18 3.59
N GLY A 200 -10.84 11.09 3.12
CA GLY A 200 -9.81 12.13 3.32
C GLY A 200 -9.17 12.11 4.71
N GLY A 201 -9.35 11.04 5.49
CA GLY A 201 -8.67 10.86 6.77
C GLY A 201 -7.18 10.57 6.62
N ASN A 202 -6.41 10.69 7.70
CA ASN A 202 -4.96 10.43 7.72
C ASN A 202 -4.58 8.98 7.33
N GLU A 203 -5.55 8.05 7.37
CA GLU A 203 -5.41 6.65 6.97
C GLU A 203 -5.69 6.42 5.47
N GLY A 204 -6.28 7.40 4.76
CA GLY A 204 -6.58 7.34 3.33
C GLY A 204 -5.45 7.91 2.47
N GLY A 205 -5.51 7.66 1.16
CA GLY A 205 -4.56 8.24 0.19
C GLY A 205 -3.33 7.40 -0.14
N SER A 206 -3.21 6.19 0.42
CA SER A 206 -2.32 5.16 -0.13
C SER A 206 -2.92 3.76 -0.01
N GLY A 207 -2.54 2.87 -0.93
CA GLY A 207 -3.01 1.51 -0.95
C GLY A 207 -2.75 0.84 -2.29
N VAL A 208 -2.96 -0.47 -2.33
CA VAL A 208 -2.85 -1.27 -3.56
C VAL A 208 -4.25 -1.69 -3.98
N VAL A 209 -4.66 -1.29 -5.17
CA VAL A 209 -5.94 -1.72 -5.76
C VAL A 209 -5.68 -2.84 -6.75
N VAL A 210 -6.14 -4.06 -6.43
CA VAL A 210 -6.00 -5.23 -7.30
C VAL A 210 -7.28 -5.45 -8.08
N LEU A 211 -7.17 -5.43 -9.41
CA LEU A 211 -8.28 -5.67 -10.34
C LEU A 211 -7.82 -6.63 -11.46
N PRO A 212 -8.71 -7.50 -11.98
CA PRO A 212 -8.36 -8.35 -13.11
C PRO A 212 -8.14 -7.52 -14.38
N CYS A 213 -7.39 -8.09 -15.34
CA CYS A 213 -7.18 -7.47 -16.64
C CYS A 213 -8.52 -7.13 -17.32
N GLY A 214 -8.64 -5.93 -17.87
CA GLY A 214 -9.89 -5.47 -18.52
C GLY A 214 -10.99 -4.94 -17.58
N ALA A 215 -10.81 -5.01 -16.26
CA ALA A 215 -11.76 -4.40 -15.30
C ALA A 215 -11.72 -2.87 -15.27
N GLY A 216 -10.80 -2.24 -15.99
CA GLY A 216 -10.66 -0.78 -16.06
C GLY A 216 -9.82 -0.20 -14.93
N LYS A 217 -8.62 -0.74 -14.70
CA LYS A 217 -7.63 -0.21 -13.73
C LYS A 217 -7.36 1.28 -13.94
N THR A 218 -7.15 1.65 -15.20
CA THR A 218 -6.95 3.05 -15.61
C THR A 218 -8.11 3.94 -15.22
N ILE A 219 -9.35 3.46 -15.33
CA ILE A 219 -10.56 4.22 -14.93
C ILE A 219 -10.59 4.47 -13.43
N VAL A 220 -10.24 3.46 -12.63
CA VAL A 220 -10.12 3.61 -11.18
C VAL A 220 -9.01 4.61 -10.84
N GLY A 221 -7.86 4.53 -11.51
CA GLY A 221 -6.78 5.51 -11.32
C GLY A 221 -7.21 6.94 -11.65
N ILE A 222 -7.92 7.17 -12.75
CA ILE A 222 -8.49 8.49 -13.09
C ILE A 222 -9.52 8.93 -12.03
N GLY A 223 -10.35 8.01 -11.51
CA GLY A 223 -11.27 8.31 -10.42
C GLY A 223 -10.55 8.73 -9.13
N VAL A 224 -9.43 8.07 -8.80
CA VAL A 224 -8.57 8.45 -7.67
C VAL A 224 -7.94 9.83 -7.91
N MET A 225 -7.43 10.10 -9.11
CA MET A 225 -6.91 11.42 -9.49
C MET A 225 -7.95 12.52 -9.27
N GLN A 226 -9.22 12.26 -9.63
CA GLN A 226 -10.30 13.23 -9.49
C GLN A 226 -10.62 13.54 -8.02
N ILE A 227 -10.74 12.51 -7.17
CA ILE A 227 -11.10 12.72 -5.76
C ILE A 227 -9.95 13.32 -4.96
N VAL A 228 -8.70 12.96 -5.28
CA VAL A 228 -7.51 13.55 -4.65
C VAL A 228 -7.31 15.00 -5.11
N GLY A 229 -7.60 15.30 -6.38
CA GLY A 229 -7.61 16.68 -6.89
C GLY A 229 -6.25 17.37 -6.81
N ALA A 230 -5.17 16.65 -7.10
CA ALA A 230 -3.80 17.14 -7.05
C ALA A 230 -2.99 16.75 -8.30
N GLU A 231 -1.89 17.47 -8.53
CA GLU A 231 -0.90 17.12 -9.54
C GLU A 231 -0.44 15.68 -9.35
N THR A 232 -0.41 14.92 -10.44
CA THR A 232 -0.25 13.47 -10.40
C THR A 232 0.92 13.00 -11.26
N LEU A 233 1.78 12.16 -10.68
CA LEU A 233 2.80 11.41 -11.40
C LEU A 233 2.31 9.96 -11.62
N ILE A 234 2.23 9.52 -12.87
CA ILE A 234 1.81 8.17 -13.23
C ILE A 234 3.02 7.40 -13.74
N LEU A 235 3.37 6.29 -13.09
CA LEU A 235 4.49 5.44 -13.45
C LEU A 235 4.00 4.17 -14.14
N VAL A 236 4.51 3.94 -15.34
CA VAL A 236 4.11 2.83 -16.21
C VAL A 236 5.32 2.03 -16.70
N THR A 237 5.07 0.87 -17.28
CA THR A 237 6.15 -0.05 -17.70
C THR A 237 6.85 0.36 -19.00
N ASN A 238 6.13 0.97 -19.94
CA ASN A 238 6.67 1.29 -21.27
C ASN A 238 5.91 2.46 -21.94
N THR A 239 6.45 2.93 -23.06
CA THR A 239 5.90 4.06 -23.83
C THR A 239 4.52 3.78 -24.45
N LEU A 240 4.16 2.52 -24.70
CA LEU A 240 2.80 2.18 -25.15
C LEU A 240 1.78 2.42 -24.03
N SER A 241 2.12 2.04 -22.79
CA SER A 241 1.30 2.34 -21.61
C SER A 241 1.16 3.84 -21.37
N ILE A 242 2.21 4.64 -21.65
CA ILE A 242 2.11 6.11 -21.61
C ILE A 242 1.00 6.60 -22.55
N ARG A 243 1.03 6.15 -23.81
CA ARG A 243 0.02 6.54 -24.81
C ARG A 243 -1.38 6.08 -24.42
N GLN A 244 -1.51 4.87 -23.86
CA GLN A 244 -2.79 4.36 -23.38
C GLN A 244 -3.36 5.23 -22.26
N TRP A 245 -2.57 5.51 -21.22
CA TRP A 245 -2.97 6.41 -20.12
C TRP A 245 -3.34 7.80 -20.64
N ARG A 246 -2.50 8.39 -21.49
CA ARG A 246 -2.75 9.71 -22.08
C ARG A 246 -4.08 9.75 -22.85
N ASN A 247 -4.33 8.76 -23.69
CA ASN A 247 -5.56 8.69 -24.48
C ASN A 247 -6.80 8.49 -23.60
N GLU A 248 -6.69 7.63 -22.57
CA GLU A 248 -7.78 7.38 -21.61
C GLU A 248 -8.13 8.63 -20.80
N ILE A 249 -7.13 9.37 -20.32
CA ILE A 249 -7.32 10.65 -19.62
C ILE A 249 -8.05 11.62 -20.55
N LEU A 250 -7.49 11.89 -21.73
CA LEU A 250 -8.07 12.84 -22.69
C LEU A 250 -9.51 12.50 -23.09
N ASP A 251 -9.78 11.22 -23.36
CA ASP A 251 -11.10 10.76 -23.78
C ASP A 251 -12.17 10.93 -22.69
N LYS A 252 -11.79 10.85 -21.40
CA LYS A 252 -12.72 10.69 -20.28
C LYS A 252 -12.75 11.86 -19.31
N THR A 253 -11.80 12.79 -19.40
CA THR A 253 -11.71 13.96 -18.51
C THR A 253 -11.72 15.27 -19.29
N ASP A 254 -11.98 16.38 -18.61
CA ASP A 254 -11.83 17.73 -19.15
C ASP A 254 -10.40 18.31 -19.02
N ILE A 255 -9.41 17.46 -18.69
CA ILE A 255 -8.00 17.85 -18.59
C ILE A 255 -7.49 18.35 -19.95
N PRO A 256 -6.89 19.55 -20.02
CA PRO A 256 -6.30 20.06 -21.25
C PRO A 256 -5.09 19.22 -21.70
N PRO A 257 -4.93 18.93 -23.01
CA PRO A 257 -3.79 18.16 -23.53
C PRO A 257 -2.41 18.72 -23.18
N GLU A 258 -2.29 20.02 -23.01
CA GLU A 258 -1.07 20.75 -22.63
C GLU A 258 -0.65 20.53 -21.17
N ASP A 259 -1.57 20.08 -20.33
CA ASP A 259 -1.31 19.77 -18.91
C ASP A 259 -0.86 18.31 -18.71
N ILE A 260 -0.80 17.52 -19.79
CA ILE A 260 -0.36 16.12 -19.78
C ILE A 260 1.04 15.99 -20.39
N GLY A 261 2.03 15.75 -19.54
CA GLY A 261 3.43 15.57 -19.90
C GLY A 261 3.83 14.11 -20.07
N GLU A 262 4.83 13.87 -20.93
CA GLU A 262 5.49 12.58 -21.08
C GLU A 262 6.94 12.68 -20.56
N TYR A 263 7.31 11.75 -19.68
CA TYR A 263 8.67 11.61 -19.18
C TYR A 263 9.23 10.22 -19.48
N SER A 264 9.78 10.07 -20.68
CA SER A 264 10.37 8.86 -21.25
C SER A 264 11.81 9.10 -21.70
N GLY A 265 12.48 8.07 -22.22
CA GLY A 265 13.83 8.22 -22.77
C GLY A 265 13.91 9.21 -23.93
N GLU A 266 12.79 9.42 -24.63
CA GLU A 266 12.67 10.27 -25.82
C GLU A 266 12.15 11.68 -25.48
N VAL A 267 11.19 11.79 -24.55
CA VAL A 267 10.51 13.05 -24.20
C VAL A 267 10.70 13.32 -22.71
N LYS A 268 11.02 14.57 -22.33
CA LYS A 268 11.26 14.96 -20.93
C LYS A 268 10.42 16.17 -20.56
N GLU A 269 9.12 16.02 -20.66
CA GLU A 269 8.16 17.08 -20.36
C GLU A 269 7.48 16.82 -19.02
N ILE A 270 7.63 17.77 -18.11
CA ILE A 270 6.98 17.75 -16.80
C ILE A 270 5.83 18.74 -16.84
N ARG A 271 4.63 18.26 -16.50
CA ARG A 271 3.36 18.98 -16.48
C ARG A 271 2.55 18.59 -15.23
N PRO A 272 1.45 19.28 -14.89
CA PRO A 272 0.62 18.95 -13.73
C PRO A 272 0.21 17.48 -13.66
N ILE A 273 -0.06 16.87 -14.81
CA ILE A 273 -0.22 15.41 -14.95
C ILE A 273 0.96 14.89 -15.77
N THR A 274 1.87 14.13 -15.16
CA THR A 274 3.03 13.60 -15.86
C THR A 274 2.99 12.08 -15.87
N ILE A 275 3.19 11.46 -17.04
CA ILE A 275 3.26 10.01 -17.19
C ILE A 275 4.70 9.63 -17.53
N ALA A 276 5.32 8.78 -16.70
CA ALA A 276 6.72 8.39 -16.82
C ALA A 276 6.90 6.88 -16.86
N THR A 277 7.97 6.41 -17.52
CA THR A 277 8.31 4.97 -17.49
C THR A 277 9.16 4.60 -16.28
N TYR A 278 8.98 3.41 -15.70
CA TYR A 278 9.86 2.92 -14.63
C TYR A 278 11.34 2.86 -15.03
N ASN A 279 11.62 2.47 -16.27
CA ASN A 279 12.99 2.32 -16.77
C ASN A 279 13.78 3.62 -16.74
N ILE A 280 13.13 4.77 -16.91
CA ILE A 280 13.84 6.05 -16.85
C ILE A 280 14.26 6.39 -15.42
N LEU A 281 13.44 6.06 -14.42
CA LEU A 281 13.73 6.29 -13.01
C LEU A 281 14.89 5.42 -12.53
N THR A 282 14.99 4.20 -13.02
CA THR A 282 16.06 3.25 -12.65
C THR A 282 17.35 3.46 -13.43
N HIS A 283 17.38 4.38 -14.42
CA HIS A 283 18.57 4.66 -15.20
C HIS A 283 19.71 5.25 -14.34
N ARG A 284 20.88 4.61 -14.41
CA ARG A 284 22.11 5.02 -13.73
C ARG A 284 23.22 5.18 -14.76
N LYS A 285 24.01 6.27 -14.67
CA LYS A 285 25.18 6.48 -15.53
C LYS A 285 26.29 5.45 -15.28
N LYS A 286 26.37 4.88 -14.08
CA LYS A 286 27.32 3.83 -13.67
C LYS A 286 26.63 2.85 -12.72
N LYS A 287 27.03 1.57 -12.76
CA LYS A 287 26.52 0.53 -11.85
C LYS A 287 26.86 0.92 -10.40
N GLY A 288 25.84 0.99 -9.53
CA GLY A 288 25.99 1.45 -8.14
C GLY A 288 26.00 2.97 -7.94
N GLY A 289 25.88 3.78 -9.00
CA GLY A 289 25.72 5.23 -8.89
C GLY A 289 24.27 5.67 -8.73
N ASP A 290 24.07 6.98 -8.57
CA ASP A 290 22.75 7.58 -8.34
C ASP A 290 21.81 7.42 -9.54
N PHE A 291 20.52 7.31 -9.22
CA PHE A 291 19.44 7.31 -10.19
C PHE A 291 19.32 8.69 -10.84
N THR A 292 19.60 8.76 -12.15
CA THR A 292 19.78 10.04 -12.86
C THR A 292 18.49 10.85 -12.93
N HIS A 293 17.34 10.17 -12.94
CA HIS A 293 16.03 10.78 -13.09
C HIS A 293 15.19 10.77 -11.81
N PHE A 294 15.80 10.42 -10.66
CA PHE A 294 15.08 10.40 -9.38
C PHE A 294 14.56 11.77 -8.97
N HIS A 295 15.19 12.85 -9.46
CA HIS A 295 14.72 14.21 -9.29
C HIS A 295 13.28 14.44 -9.77
N LEU A 296 12.72 13.58 -10.63
CA LEU A 296 11.33 13.67 -11.08
C LEU A 296 10.35 13.65 -9.89
N PHE A 297 10.64 12.86 -8.84
CA PHE A 297 9.81 12.81 -7.64
C PHE A 297 9.77 14.14 -6.87
N GLY A 298 10.80 14.97 -7.00
CA GLY A 298 10.86 16.31 -6.41
C GLY A 298 10.70 17.45 -7.42
N ALA A 299 10.43 17.15 -8.69
CA ALA A 299 10.33 18.16 -9.74
C ALA A 299 9.04 18.96 -9.66
N ASN A 300 7.98 18.36 -9.12
CA ASN A 300 6.75 19.00 -8.68
C ASN A 300 6.38 18.49 -7.29
N ASN A 301 5.52 19.23 -6.59
CA ASN A 301 4.90 18.78 -5.35
C ASN A 301 3.70 17.87 -5.69
N TRP A 302 4.00 16.65 -6.15
CA TRP A 302 2.98 15.67 -6.53
C TRP A 302 2.09 15.33 -5.32
N GLY A 303 0.77 15.45 -5.47
CA GLY A 303 -0.17 15.02 -4.43
C GLY A 303 -0.62 13.57 -4.60
N LEU A 304 -0.32 12.97 -5.75
CA LEU A 304 -0.61 11.58 -6.04
C LEU A 304 0.48 10.96 -6.92
N ILE A 305 0.89 9.74 -6.57
CA ILE A 305 1.74 8.92 -7.44
C ILE A 305 1.00 7.61 -7.71
N VAL A 306 0.72 7.34 -8.98
CA VAL A 306 0.06 6.12 -9.44
C VAL A 306 1.11 5.18 -9.99
N TYR A 307 1.20 3.98 -9.44
CA TYR A 307 2.06 2.91 -9.96
C TYR A 307 1.18 1.92 -10.73
N ASP A 308 1.33 1.86 -12.05
CA ASP A 308 0.63 0.87 -12.88
C ASP A 308 1.45 -0.43 -12.98
N GLU A 309 0.74 -1.56 -13.00
CA GLU A 309 1.31 -2.92 -13.00
C GLU A 309 2.47 -3.14 -12.01
N VAL A 310 2.25 -2.77 -10.74
CA VAL A 310 3.20 -2.86 -9.61
C VAL A 310 3.88 -4.23 -9.49
N HIS A 311 3.20 -5.31 -9.88
CA HIS A 311 3.77 -6.67 -9.85
C HIS A 311 4.98 -6.86 -10.79
N LEU A 312 5.20 -5.93 -11.73
CA LEU A 312 6.35 -5.88 -12.63
C LEU A 312 7.48 -5.00 -12.09
N LEU A 313 7.31 -4.35 -10.93
CA LEU A 313 8.40 -3.65 -10.25
C LEU A 313 9.43 -4.66 -9.78
N LEU A 314 10.63 -4.56 -10.34
CA LEU A 314 11.78 -5.30 -9.84
C LEU A 314 12.11 -4.83 -8.40
N PRO A 315 12.51 -5.75 -7.49
CA PRO A 315 12.90 -5.41 -6.10
C PRO A 315 13.94 -4.28 -5.98
N LEU A 316 14.73 -4.06 -7.05
CA LEU A 316 15.74 -3.00 -7.16
C LEU A 316 15.19 -1.56 -7.13
N CYS A 317 13.89 -1.35 -7.24
CA CYS A 317 13.28 -0.01 -7.16
C CYS A 317 12.95 0.42 -5.72
N LEU A 318 13.11 -0.48 -4.74
CA LEU A 318 12.73 -0.28 -3.32
C LEU A 318 13.94 -0.25 -2.37
N GLU A 319 15.16 -0.24 -2.91
CA GLU A 319 16.44 0.02 -2.21
C GLU A 319 16.96 1.42 -2.54
#